data_AF-A0A1B1YB78-F1
#
_entry.id   AF-A0A1B1YB78-F1
#
_cell.length_a   1.000
_cell.length_b   1.000
_cell.length_c   1.000
_cell.angle_alpha   90.00
_cell.angle_beta   90.00
_cell.angle_gamma   90.00
#
_symmetry.space_group_name_H-M   'P 1'
#
loop_
_entity.id
_entity.type
_entity.pdbx_description
1 polymer ?
#
loop_
_entity_poly.entity_id
_entity_poly.type
_entity_poly.pdbx_seq_one_letter_code
_entity_poly.pdbx_strand_id
1 'polypeptide(L)'
;MELRFPLPYRIFDTGLVIIVIEVTRLNNKAFILNCEWIETVEATPDTVITLTNGRKYVVAEKVEEVVRKVIEYKRKIMFRDVSDIVVTDVDK
;
A
#
# COMPACT_ATOMS: atom_id res chain seq x y z
N MET A 1 12.19 17.55 18.75
CA MET A 1 11.87 17.67 17.32
C MET A 1 12.93 16.89 16.55
N GLU A 2 12.69 15.62 16.30
CA GLU A 2 13.41 14.83 15.29
C GLU A 2 12.40 13.85 14.69
N LEU A 3 11.91 14.15 13.48
CA LEU A 3 11.20 13.18 12.66
C LEU A 3 12.25 12.29 12.00
N ARG A 4 12.64 11.20 12.66
CA ARG A 4 13.24 10.08 11.95
C ARG A 4 12.11 9.28 11.32
N PHE A 5 11.98 9.37 10.01
CA PHE A 5 11.28 8.36 9.22
C PHE A 5 12.30 7.26 8.91
N PRO A 6 12.24 6.07 9.55
CA PRO A 6 13.16 5.00 9.25
C PRO A 6 12.58 4.12 8.12
N LEU A 7 13.25 4.20 6.97
CA LEU A 7 13.31 3.22 5.87
C LEU A 7 12.03 2.95 5.03
N PRO A 8 12.19 2.75 3.70
CA PRO A 8 11.11 2.25 2.87
C PRO A 8 10.94 0.77 3.19
N TYR A 9 9.80 0.40 3.78
CA TYR A 9 9.25 -0.97 3.80
C TYR A 9 10.28 -2.11 3.93
N ARG A 10 10.91 -2.26 5.11
CA ARG A 10 11.52 -3.56 5.46
C ARG A 10 10.39 -4.53 5.80
N ILE A 11 9.92 -5.24 4.78
CA ILE A 11 9.17 -6.48 4.92
C ILE A 11 10.17 -7.50 5.48
N PHE A 12 9.97 -7.92 6.74
CA PHE A 12 10.84 -8.85 7.46
C PHE A 12 10.94 -10.21 6.75
N ASP A 13 12.11 -10.85 6.85
CA ASP A 13 12.63 -12.15 6.33
C ASP A 13 11.74 -13.43 6.43
N THR A 14 10.42 -13.31 6.51
CA THR A 14 9.49 -14.44 6.74
C THR A 14 8.74 -14.91 5.49
N GLY A 15 9.01 -14.34 4.31
CA GLY A 15 8.26 -14.66 3.09
C GLY A 15 6.82 -14.13 3.09
N LEU A 16 6.47 -13.26 4.05
CA LEU A 16 5.14 -12.65 4.14
C LEU A 16 5.07 -11.38 3.30
N VAL A 17 4.31 -11.40 2.21
CA VAL A 17 4.11 -10.20 1.39
C VAL A 17 2.91 -9.41 1.93
N ILE A 18 3.17 -8.23 2.50
CA ILE A 18 2.13 -7.40 3.12
C ILE A 18 1.53 -6.46 2.07
N ILE A 19 0.24 -6.61 1.75
CA ILE A 19 -0.39 -5.87 0.65
C ILE A 19 -0.74 -4.44 1.05
N VAL A 20 0.15 -3.49 0.75
CA VAL A 20 0.02 -2.08 1.16
C VAL A 20 -0.02 -1.11 -0.01
N ILE A 21 -0.83 -0.06 0.08
CA ILE A 21 -0.85 1.04 -0.88
C ILE A 21 -0.51 2.37 -0.18
N GLU A 22 0.19 3.25 -0.87
CA GLU A 22 0.38 4.63 -0.41
C GLU A 22 -0.81 5.49 -0.86
N VAL A 23 -1.42 6.18 0.10
CA VAL A 23 -2.53 7.12 -0.12
C VAL A 23 -2.28 8.42 0.62
N THR A 24 -2.97 9.48 0.22
CA THR A 24 -2.69 10.83 0.68
C THR A 24 -3.92 11.39 1.37
N ARG A 25 -3.77 11.89 2.61
CA ARG A 25 -4.86 12.64 3.26
C ARG A 25 -5.09 13.98 2.55
N LEU A 26 -6.26 14.57 2.73
CA LEU A 26 -6.59 15.91 2.19
C LEU A 26 -5.63 17.04 2.64
N ASN A 27 -4.86 16.83 3.72
CA ASN A 27 -3.82 17.74 4.16
C ASN A 27 -2.43 17.47 3.54
N ASN A 28 -2.38 16.75 2.41
CA ASN A 28 -1.16 16.37 1.68
C ASN A 28 -0.16 15.50 2.47
N LYS A 29 -0.59 14.86 3.57
CA LYS A 29 0.25 13.88 4.27
C LYS A 29 0.01 12.49 3.73
N ALA A 30 1.02 11.94 3.07
CA ALA A 30 1.05 10.55 2.62
C ALA A 30 1.08 9.59 3.82
N PHE A 31 0.43 8.44 3.66
CA PHE A 31 0.48 7.34 4.61
C PHE A 31 0.25 6.01 3.89
N ILE A 32 0.64 4.94 4.57
CA ILE A 32 0.58 3.59 4.04
C ILE A 32 -0.66 2.91 4.61
N LEU A 33 -1.46 2.32 3.72
CA LEU A 33 -2.67 1.62 4.06
C LEU A 33 -2.57 0.15 3.67
N ASN A 34 -2.87 -0.75 4.59
CA ASN A 34 -3.09 -2.15 4.26
C ASN A 34 -4.38 -2.27 3.44
N CYS A 35 -4.25 -2.62 2.16
CA CYS A 35 -5.40 -2.63 1.26
C CYS A 35 -6.25 -3.91 1.35
N GLU A 36 -5.75 -4.97 2.00
CA GLU A 36 -6.57 -6.18 2.28
C GLU A 36 -7.63 -5.93 3.34
N TRP A 37 -7.51 -4.83 4.09
CA TRP A 37 -8.52 -4.43 5.08
C TRP A 37 -9.54 -3.45 4.51
N ILE A 38 -9.40 -3.04 3.25
CA ILE A 38 -10.37 -2.15 2.62
C ILE A 38 -11.67 -2.93 2.38
N GLU A 39 -12.75 -2.42 2.96
CA GLU A 39 -14.10 -2.94 2.78
C GLU A 39 -14.83 -2.17 1.68
N THR A 40 -14.80 -0.83 1.73
CA THR A 40 -15.40 0.02 0.69
C THR A 40 -14.49 1.19 0.31
N VAL A 41 -14.64 1.65 -0.94
CA VAL A 41 -14.08 2.91 -1.44
C VAL A 41 -15.20 3.65 -2.16
N GLU A 42 -15.58 4.82 -1.65
CA GLU A 42 -16.76 5.57 -2.08
C GLU A 42 -16.41 7.03 -2.36
N ALA A 43 -17.11 7.67 -3.31
CA ALA A 43 -16.92 9.08 -3.63
C ALA A 43 -17.96 9.95 -2.90
N THR A 44 -17.54 10.78 -1.93
CA THR A 44 -18.40 11.68 -1.14
C THR A 44 -17.68 12.95 -0.63
N PRO A 45 -17.97 14.15 -1.16
CA PRO A 45 -17.45 14.59 -2.48
C PRO A 45 -15.97 14.19 -2.74
N ASP A 46 -15.19 13.99 -1.68
CA ASP A 46 -13.86 13.39 -1.67
C ASP A 46 -13.94 11.86 -1.53
N THR A 47 -12.83 11.13 -1.75
CA THR A 47 -12.85 9.67 -1.63
C THR A 47 -12.75 9.22 -0.18
N VAL A 48 -13.64 8.33 0.24
CA VAL A 48 -13.64 7.70 1.57
C VAL A 48 -13.31 6.22 1.43
N ILE A 49 -12.28 5.78 2.14
CA ILE A 49 -11.92 4.38 2.30
C ILE A 49 -12.42 3.90 3.66
N THR A 50 -13.29 2.90 3.67
CA THR A 50 -13.75 2.24 4.89
C THR A 50 -13.01 0.91 5.06
N LEU A 51 -12.50 0.66 6.25
CA LEU A 51 -11.86 -0.61 6.61
C LEU A 51 -12.87 -1.57 7.24
N THR A 52 -12.56 -2.86 7.22
CA THR A 52 -13.38 -3.96 7.81
C THR A 52 -13.68 -3.81 9.31
N ASN A 53 -12.96 -2.93 10.02
CA ASN A 53 -13.21 -2.58 11.42
C ASN A 53 -14.05 -1.31 11.60
N GLY A 54 -14.63 -0.77 10.51
CA GLY A 54 -15.41 0.47 10.48
C GLY A 54 -14.61 1.76 10.50
N ARG A 55 -13.26 1.73 10.59
CA ARG A 55 -12.43 2.94 10.49
C ARG A 55 -12.49 3.51 9.09
N LYS A 56 -12.54 4.84 8.99
CA LYS A 56 -12.63 5.57 7.72
C LYS A 56 -11.45 6.50 7.51
N TYR A 57 -10.98 6.57 6.27
CA TYR A 57 -9.97 7.53 5.82
C TYR A 57 -10.52 8.34 4.65
N VAL A 58 -10.41 9.66 4.74
CA VAL A 58 -10.67 10.54 3.61
C VAL A 58 -9.33 10.81 2.92
N VAL A 59 -9.29 10.54 1.62
CA VAL A 59 -8.06 10.59 0.80
C VAL A 59 -8.25 11.51 -0.40
N ALA A 60 -7.14 12.04 -0.90
CA ALA A 60 -7.09 12.95 -2.04
C ALA A 60 -7.19 12.20 -3.38
N GLU A 61 -6.81 10.93 -3.40
CA GLU A 61 -6.94 10.05 -4.56
C GLU A 61 -8.42 9.84 -4.93
N LYS A 62 -8.70 9.76 -6.23
CA LYS A 62 -10.01 9.30 -6.70
C LYS A 62 -10.18 7.80 -6.47
N VAL A 63 -11.43 7.33 -6.43
CA VAL A 63 -11.77 5.90 -6.30
C VAL A 63 -10.99 5.04 -7.32
N GLU A 64 -10.92 5.47 -8.59
CA GLU A 64 -10.25 4.71 -9.64
C GLU A 64 -8.73 4.62 -9.44
N GLU A 65 -8.14 5.64 -8.81
CA GLU A 65 -6.72 5.63 -8.47
C GLU A 65 -6.42 4.68 -7.32
N VAL A 66 -7.26 4.68 -6.27
CA VAL A 66 -7.15 3.72 -5.16
C VAL A 66 -7.25 2.29 -5.70
N VAL A 67 -8.25 1.99 -6.54
CA VAL A 67 -8.43 0.66 -7.15
C VAL A 67 -7.20 0.27 -7.98
N ARG A 68 -6.67 1.19 -8.79
CA ARG A 68 -5.46 0.94 -9.60
C ARG A 68 -4.25 0.62 -8.74
N LYS A 69 -4.01 1.40 -7.67
CA LYS A 69 -2.92 1.16 -6.72
C LYS A 69 -3.03 -0.24 -6.09
N VAL A 70 -4.24 -0.69 -5.75
CA VAL A 70 -4.47 -2.06 -5.23
C VAL A 70 -4.15 -3.12 -6.29
N ILE A 71 -4.61 -2.96 -7.53
CA ILE A 71 -4.35 -3.90 -8.62
C ILE A 71 -2.85 -3.99 -8.92
N GLU A 72 -2.16 -2.84 -9.02
CA GLU A 72 -0.71 -2.79 -9.25
C GLU A 72 0.06 -3.50 -8.15
N TYR A 73 -0.33 -3.28 -6.88
CA TYR A 73 0.29 -3.99 -5.78
C TYR A 73 0.07 -5.49 -5.89
N LYS A 74 -1.18 -5.95 -6.08
CA LYS A 74 -1.49 -7.38 -6.20
C LYS A 74 -0.75 -8.05 -7.36
N ARG A 75 -0.60 -7.37 -8.51
CA ARG A 75 0.18 -7.86 -9.65
C ARG A 75 1.64 -8.07 -9.27
N LYS A 76 2.27 -7.10 -8.59
CA LYS A 76 3.67 -7.21 -8.15
C LYS A 76 3.91 -8.38 -7.19
N ILE A 77 2.93 -8.73 -6.34
CA ILE A 77 3.05 -9.89 -5.46
C ILE A 77 2.82 -11.21 -6.21
N MET A 78 1.72 -11.29 -6.97
CA MET A 78 1.28 -12.52 -7.64
C MET A 78 2.28 -12.95 -8.72
N PHE A 79 2.79 -11.97 -9.46
CA PHE A 79 3.88 -12.14 -10.40
C PHE A 79 5.15 -11.68 -9.72
N ARG A 80 5.58 -12.47 -8.72
CA ARG A 80 6.94 -12.36 -8.20
C ARG A 80 7.84 -12.69 -9.38
N ASP A 81 8.34 -11.67 -10.07
CA ASP A 81 9.25 -11.86 -11.18
C ASP A 81 10.38 -12.75 -10.67
N VAL A 82 10.54 -13.92 -11.30
CA VAL A 82 11.52 -14.95 -10.87
C VAL A 82 12.93 -14.35 -10.85
N SER A 83 13.16 -13.26 -11.59
CA SER A 83 14.39 -12.47 -11.56
C SER A 83 14.73 -11.89 -10.18
N ASP A 84 13.77 -11.61 -9.31
CA ASP A 84 14.05 -11.10 -7.96
C ASP A 84 14.53 -12.20 -7.00
N ILE A 85 14.33 -13.48 -7.35
CA ILE A 85 14.78 -14.64 -6.57
C ILE A 85 16.21 -15.05 -6.96
N VAL A 86 16.67 -14.75 -8.18
CA VAL A 86 18.00 -15.16 -8.67
C VAL A 86 19.11 -14.12 -8.48
N VAL A 87 18.80 -12.89 -8.04
CA VAL A 87 19.81 -11.82 -7.89
C VAL A 87 20.50 -11.81 -6.50
N THR A 88 20.12 -12.68 -5.55
CA THR A 88 20.74 -12.69 -4.21
C THR A 88 21.72 -13.84 -3.93
N ASP A 89 22.08 -14.67 -4.91
CA ASP A 89 22.99 -15.82 -4.71
C ASP A 89 24.15 -15.94 -5.72
N VAL A 90 24.60 -14.83 -6.33
CA VAL A 90 25.86 -14.82 -7.09
C VAL A 90 26.67 -13.56 -6.81
N ASP A 91 27.09 -13.39 -5.56
CA ASP A 91 28.29 -12.60 -5.25
C ASP A 91 29.16 -13.43 -4.31
N LYS A 92 29.97 -14.28 -4.92
CA LYS A 92 31.22 -14.79 -4.36
C LYS A 92 32.35 -14.30 -5.24
#